data_AF-A0A940QCL2-F1
#
_entry.id   AF-A0A940QCL2-F1
#
_cell.length_a   1.000
_cell.length_b   1.000
_cell.length_c   1.000
_cell.angle_alpha   90.00
_cell.angle_beta   90.00
_cell.angle_gamma   90.00
#
_symmetry.space_group_name_H-M   'P 1'
#
loop_
_entity.id
_entity.type
_entity.pdbx_description
1 polymer ?
#
loop_
_entity_poly.entity_id
_entity_poly.type
_entity_poly.pdbx_seq_one_letter_code
_entity_poly.pdbx_strand_id
1 'polypeptide(L)'
;MYDFICENGRVEDSGLEALLNSKAQSGMISYRQYTTGIFCDGFSGTVDDAAHLLEIRLFNENAEIRASRPEIGMPFTWRIIDDSKFREALSGDETFEDRTYTEQQYLDIDSTKSSGRDYTATGGGHYTLPVENAEKLEIRNYCIYDDNGILKIVDFRIVRILAKGEQ
;
A
#
# COMPACT_ATOMS: atom_id res chain seq x y z
N MET A 1 -15.10 12.31 2.84
CA MET A 1 -13.72 11.91 3.18
C MET A 1 -13.81 11.01 4.38
N TYR A 2 -13.21 9.83 4.34
CA TYR A 2 -13.32 8.88 5.44
C TYR A 2 -12.41 9.28 6.60
N ASP A 3 -12.83 8.97 7.83
CA ASP A 3 -12.14 9.24 9.10
C ASP A 3 -10.74 8.59 9.19
N PHE A 4 -10.56 7.41 8.59
CA PHE A 4 -9.26 6.73 8.52
C PHE A 4 -8.26 7.40 7.54
N ILE A 5 -8.69 8.34 6.71
CA ILE A 5 -7.81 9.12 5.83
C ILE A 5 -7.44 10.41 6.57
N CYS A 6 -6.21 10.47 7.11
CA CYS A 6 -5.77 11.62 7.89
C CYS A 6 -5.37 12.82 7.02
N GLU A 7 -4.86 12.57 5.82
CA GLU A 7 -4.51 13.61 4.84
C GLU A 7 -4.72 13.09 3.42
N ASN A 8 -5.00 13.99 2.47
CA ASN A 8 -5.12 13.67 1.05
C ASN A 8 -4.99 14.94 0.21
N GLY A 9 -4.82 14.77 -1.09
CA GLY A 9 -4.78 15.88 -2.01
C GLY A 9 -4.43 15.45 -3.43
N ARG A 10 -3.93 16.42 -4.18
CA ARG A 10 -3.41 16.24 -5.53
C ARG A 10 -1.99 16.78 -5.64
N VAL A 11 -1.18 16.15 -6.48
CA VAL A 11 0.20 16.58 -6.73
C VAL A 11 0.60 16.29 -8.18
N GLU A 12 1.27 17.24 -8.81
CA GLU A 12 1.88 17.07 -10.13
C GLU A 12 3.15 16.21 -10.02
N ASP A 13 3.62 15.66 -11.14
CA ASP A 13 4.83 14.83 -11.22
C ASP A 13 6.03 15.48 -10.51
N SER A 14 6.24 16.78 -10.71
CA SER A 14 7.35 17.54 -10.12
C SER A 14 7.29 17.68 -8.60
N GLY A 15 6.11 17.51 -7.99
CA GLY A 15 5.91 17.63 -6.55
C GLY A 15 5.83 16.29 -5.82
N LEU A 16 5.72 15.17 -6.55
CA LEU A 16 5.47 13.86 -5.97
C LEU A 16 6.59 13.44 -5.01
N GLU A 17 7.85 13.56 -5.43
CA GLU A 17 8.99 13.18 -4.59
C GLU A 17 9.07 14.01 -3.30
N ALA A 18 8.86 15.33 -3.39
CA ALA A 18 8.84 16.21 -2.23
C ALA A 18 7.70 15.86 -1.26
N LEU A 19 6.51 15.56 -1.79
CA LEU A 19 5.38 15.07 -1.00
C LEU A 19 5.75 13.78 -0.25
N LEU A 20 6.24 12.76 -0.96
CA LEU A 20 6.58 11.47 -0.38
C LEU A 20 7.64 11.61 0.71
N ASN A 21 8.73 12.34 0.45
CA ASN A 21 9.80 12.55 1.43
C ASN A 21 9.32 13.33 2.66
N SER A 22 8.37 14.27 2.50
CA SER A 22 7.84 15.03 3.65
C SER A 22 6.95 14.21 4.58
N LYS A 23 6.46 13.06 4.13
CA LYS A 23 5.46 12.24 4.83
C LYS A 23 5.96 10.83 5.17
N ALA A 24 6.97 10.34 4.45
CA ALA A 24 7.51 9.00 4.62
C ALA A 24 8.06 8.80 6.05
N GLN A 25 7.82 7.60 6.57
CA GLN A 25 8.38 7.15 7.84
C GLN A 25 9.55 6.20 7.58
N SER A 26 10.44 6.06 8.57
CA SER A 26 11.54 5.09 8.48
C SER A 26 11.02 3.66 8.27
N GLY A 27 11.73 2.89 7.45
CA GLY A 27 11.42 1.48 7.21
C GLY A 27 10.22 1.22 6.30
N MET A 28 9.68 2.24 5.62
CA MET A 28 8.61 2.04 4.65
C MET A 28 9.10 1.28 3.40
N ILE A 29 8.30 0.31 2.99
CA ILE A 29 8.43 -0.39 1.72
C ILE A 29 7.73 0.46 0.65
N SER A 30 8.36 0.56 -0.53
CA SER A 30 7.81 1.19 -1.72
C SER A 30 7.31 0.12 -2.68
N TYR A 31 6.02 0.17 -3.02
CA TYR A 31 5.45 -0.50 -4.18
C TYR A 31 5.24 0.55 -5.27
N ARG A 32 5.75 0.29 -6.47
CA ARG A 32 5.71 1.22 -7.61
C ARG A 32 5.23 0.49 -8.85
N GLN A 33 4.15 0.97 -9.44
CA GLN A 33 3.61 0.48 -10.70
C GLN A 33 3.85 1.53 -11.79
N TYR A 34 4.65 1.17 -12.78
CA TYR A 34 4.86 1.94 -14.01
C TYR A 34 4.10 1.30 -15.17
N THR A 35 4.05 2.01 -16.29
CA THR A 35 3.50 1.45 -17.56
C THR A 35 4.27 0.25 -18.09
N THR A 36 5.53 0.06 -17.68
CA THR A 36 6.44 -0.97 -18.18
C THR A 36 6.76 -2.07 -17.18
N GLY A 37 6.37 -1.91 -15.91
CA GLY A 37 6.73 -2.87 -14.87
C GLY A 37 6.29 -2.48 -13.48
N ILE A 38 6.50 -3.41 -12.54
CA ILE A 38 6.16 -3.26 -11.12
C ILE A 38 7.44 -3.52 -10.31
N PHE A 39 7.68 -2.69 -9.31
CA PHE A 39 8.84 -2.79 -8.42
C PHE A 39 8.39 -2.71 -6.97
N CYS A 40 9.02 -3.50 -6.10
CA CYS A 40 8.76 -3.50 -4.68
C CYS A 40 10.07 -3.63 -3.90
N ASP A 41 10.45 -2.60 -3.16
CA ASP A 41 11.71 -2.51 -2.41
C ASP A 41 11.63 -1.51 -1.26
N GLY A 42 12.74 -1.26 -0.56
CA GLY A 42 12.79 -0.19 0.44
C GLY A 42 12.74 1.18 -0.22
N PHE A 43 11.97 2.12 0.33
CA PHE A 43 11.91 3.47 -0.24
C PHE A 43 13.25 4.20 -0.10
N SER A 44 13.84 4.57 -1.25
CA SER A 44 15.14 5.26 -1.34
C SER A 44 15.07 6.77 -1.17
N GLY A 45 13.86 7.35 -1.07
CA GLY A 45 13.65 8.80 -1.14
C GLY A 45 13.52 9.35 -2.56
N THR A 46 13.62 8.51 -3.60
CA THR A 46 13.53 8.93 -5.00
C THR A 46 12.38 8.26 -5.73
N VAL A 47 11.82 8.96 -6.71
CA VAL A 47 10.86 8.39 -7.67
C VAL A 47 11.46 8.45 -9.07
N ASP A 48 11.89 7.31 -9.56
CA ASP A 48 12.38 7.18 -10.93
C ASP A 48 11.22 7.47 -11.90
N ASP A 49 11.41 8.34 -12.88
CA ASP A 49 10.46 8.52 -14.00
C ASP A 49 8.98 8.69 -13.57
N ALA A 50 8.71 9.67 -12.71
CA ALA A 50 7.34 10.00 -12.27
C ALA A 50 6.35 10.22 -13.44
N ALA A 51 6.86 10.63 -14.60
CA ALA A 51 6.09 10.80 -15.83
C ALA A 51 5.46 9.50 -16.34
N HIS A 52 6.01 8.31 -16.02
CA HIS A 52 5.45 7.01 -16.43
C HIS A 52 4.91 6.18 -15.27
N LEU A 53 4.93 6.72 -14.04
CA LEU A 53 4.39 6.06 -12.84
C LEU A 53 2.85 6.14 -12.83
N LEU A 54 2.16 5.05 -12.48
CA LEU A 54 0.71 4.99 -12.35
C LEU A 54 0.27 4.97 -10.88
N GLU A 55 0.99 4.24 -10.04
CA GLU A 55 0.74 4.16 -8.61
C GLU A 55 2.06 4.00 -7.85
N ILE A 56 2.17 4.69 -6.72
CA ILE A 56 3.16 4.43 -5.68
C ILE A 56 2.48 4.30 -4.33
N ARG A 57 2.87 3.27 -3.57
CA ARG A 57 2.50 3.07 -2.18
C ARG A 57 3.75 3.01 -1.34
N LEU A 58 3.83 3.85 -0.31
CA LEU A 58 4.81 3.72 0.76
C LEU A 58 4.10 3.19 1.98
N PHE A 59 4.47 2.01 2.48
CA PHE A 59 3.73 1.35 3.55
C PHE A 59 4.64 0.70 4.58
N ASN A 60 4.12 0.61 5.81
CA ASN A 60 4.67 -0.18 6.90
C ASN A 60 3.51 -0.68 7.78
N GLU A 61 3.82 -1.28 8.92
CA GLU A 61 2.81 -1.85 9.82
C GLU A 61 1.79 -0.82 10.34
N ASN A 62 2.14 0.48 10.34
CA ASN A 62 1.36 1.54 10.99
C ASN A 62 0.66 2.48 10.00
N ALA A 63 1.22 2.69 8.81
CA ALA A 63 0.77 3.72 7.89
C ALA A 63 0.99 3.36 6.42
N GLU A 64 0.21 4.00 5.55
CA GLU A 64 0.40 3.97 4.10
C GLU A 64 0.20 5.37 3.50
N ILE A 65 1.13 5.78 2.65
CA ILE A 65 0.94 6.86 1.67
C ILE A 65 0.66 6.19 0.34
N ARG A 66 -0.49 6.47 -0.26
CA ARG A 66 -0.83 6.01 -1.62
C ARG A 66 -1.00 7.21 -2.51
N ALA A 67 -0.28 7.26 -3.63
CA ALA A 67 -0.49 8.22 -4.70
C ALA A 67 -0.72 7.46 -6.01
N SER A 68 -1.81 7.76 -6.71
CA SER A 68 -2.13 7.13 -7.99
C SER A 68 -2.82 8.09 -8.94
N ARG A 69 -2.80 7.75 -10.24
CA ARG A 69 -3.50 8.49 -11.28
C ARG A 69 -4.18 7.53 -12.25
N PRO A 70 -5.28 7.96 -12.90
CA PRO A 70 -6.01 7.09 -13.83
C PRO A 70 -5.27 6.88 -15.16
N GLU A 71 -4.48 7.86 -15.59
CA GLU A 71 -3.71 7.82 -16.84
C GLU A 71 -2.48 8.74 -16.79
N ILE A 72 -1.55 8.52 -17.71
CA ILE A 72 -0.31 9.29 -17.83
C ILE A 72 -0.58 10.75 -18.20
N GLY A 73 0.13 11.67 -17.56
CA GLY A 73 -0.04 13.11 -17.77
C GLY A 73 -1.14 13.76 -16.91
N MET A 74 -1.86 12.97 -16.10
CA MET A 74 -2.73 13.51 -15.06
C MET A 74 -2.00 13.65 -13.72
N PRO A 75 -2.41 14.60 -12.86
CA PRO A 75 -1.87 14.72 -11.51
C PRO A 75 -2.22 13.48 -10.67
N PHE A 76 -1.33 13.13 -9.75
CA PHE A 76 -1.60 12.09 -8.76
C PHE A 76 -2.64 12.56 -7.77
N THR A 77 -3.62 11.71 -7.48
CA THR A 77 -4.46 11.82 -6.29
C THR A 77 -3.83 10.97 -5.21
N TRP A 78 -3.66 11.53 -4.02
CA TRP A 78 -2.98 10.85 -2.93
C TRP A 78 -3.78 10.88 -1.65
N ARG A 79 -3.55 9.88 -0.79
CA ARG A 79 -4.08 9.79 0.57
C ARG A 79 -3.03 9.22 1.53
N ILE A 80 -3.18 9.56 2.80
CA ILE A 80 -2.41 9.00 3.90
C ILE A 80 -3.37 8.35 4.87
N ILE A 81 -3.09 7.10 5.20
CA ILE A 81 -3.73 6.37 6.27
C ILE A 81 -2.66 6.13 7.34
N ASP A 82 -2.99 6.45 8.59
CA ASP A 82 -2.15 6.24 9.76
C ASP A 82 -3.06 5.65 10.85
N ASP A 83 -2.81 4.40 11.22
CA ASP A 83 -3.70 3.66 12.12
C ASP A 83 -3.70 4.24 13.53
N SER A 84 -2.60 4.84 13.98
CA SER A 84 -2.56 5.51 15.28
C SER A 84 -3.46 6.73 15.27
N LYS A 85 -3.38 7.56 14.23
CA LYS A 85 -4.28 8.71 14.07
C LYS A 85 -5.74 8.29 13.88
N PHE A 86 -5.99 7.19 13.17
CA PHE A 86 -7.35 6.70 13.02
C PHE A 86 -7.93 6.25 14.36
N ARG A 87 -7.16 5.51 15.17
CA ARG A 87 -7.57 5.13 16.53
C ARG A 87 -7.91 6.33 17.41
N GLU A 88 -7.15 7.43 17.28
CA GLU A 88 -7.43 8.68 17.99
C GLU A 88 -8.67 9.43 17.46
N ALA A 89 -8.95 9.31 16.17
CA ALA A 89 -10.09 9.95 15.52
C ALA A 89 -11.43 9.23 15.77
N LEU A 90 -11.38 7.95 16.12
CA LEU A 90 -12.57 7.20 16.53
C LEU A 90 -13.19 7.84 17.78
N SER A 91 -14.51 7.98 17.75
CA SER A 91 -15.28 8.61 18.81
C SER A 91 -16.54 7.80 19.12
N GLY A 92 -17.04 7.92 20.35
CA GLY A 92 -18.16 7.11 20.82
C GLY A 92 -17.74 5.68 21.14
N ASP A 93 -18.62 4.72 20.85
CA ASP A 93 -18.44 3.31 21.20
C ASP A 93 -17.78 2.48 20.08
N GLU A 94 -17.49 3.07 18.91
CA GLU A 94 -16.84 2.35 17.80
C GLU A 94 -15.36 2.10 18.10
N THR A 95 -14.93 0.85 17.90
CA THR A 95 -13.53 0.46 18.00
C THR A 95 -12.87 0.40 16.62
N PHE A 96 -11.53 0.34 16.61
CA PHE A 96 -10.78 0.18 15.37
C PHE A 96 -11.09 -1.14 14.69
N GLU A 97 -11.34 -2.18 15.49
CA GLU A 97 -11.68 -3.52 15.05
C GLU A 97 -13.12 -3.60 14.48
N ASP A 98 -14.02 -2.68 14.87
CA ASP A 98 -15.35 -2.56 14.24
C ASP A 98 -15.28 -1.93 12.84
N ARG A 99 -14.21 -1.16 12.58
CA ARG A 99 -14.03 -0.36 11.37
C ARG A 99 -12.92 -0.88 10.46
N THR A 100 -12.25 -1.98 10.85
CA THR A 100 -11.19 -2.59 10.05
C THR A 100 -11.26 -4.11 10.07
N TYR A 101 -10.78 -4.71 8.98
CA TYR A 101 -10.64 -6.16 8.86
C TYR A 101 -9.28 -6.48 8.26
N THR A 102 -8.46 -7.26 8.97
CA THR A 102 -7.14 -7.67 8.47
C THR A 102 -7.22 -9.09 7.91
N GLU A 103 -6.69 -9.29 6.71
CA GLU A 103 -6.61 -10.59 6.06
C GLU A 103 -5.19 -10.85 5.55
N GLN A 104 -4.87 -12.13 5.33
CA GLN A 104 -3.64 -12.56 4.72
C GLN A 104 -3.93 -13.22 3.37
N GLN A 105 -3.29 -12.71 2.32
CA GLN A 105 -3.42 -13.25 0.97
C GLN A 105 -2.11 -13.91 0.54
N TYR A 106 -2.19 -15.15 0.03
CA TYR A 106 -1.04 -15.83 -0.52
C TYR A 106 -0.56 -15.16 -1.81
N LEU A 107 0.75 -15.01 -1.93
CA LEU A 107 1.40 -14.56 -3.14
C LEU A 107 1.38 -15.67 -4.19
N ASP A 108 1.14 -15.32 -5.46
CA ASP A 108 1.33 -16.25 -6.56
C ASP A 108 2.84 -16.41 -6.83
N ILE A 109 3.41 -17.53 -6.35
CA ILE A 109 4.83 -17.84 -6.43
C ILE A 109 5.02 -19.28 -6.93
N ASP A 110 5.72 -19.42 -8.05
CA ASP A 110 6.33 -20.66 -8.49
C ASP A 110 7.62 -20.88 -7.70
N SER A 111 7.54 -21.70 -6.64
CA SER A 111 8.66 -21.99 -5.75
C SER A 111 9.82 -22.72 -6.43
N THR A 112 9.62 -23.26 -7.64
CA THR A 112 10.68 -23.96 -8.39
C THR A 112 11.52 -23.00 -9.24
N LYS A 113 11.00 -21.79 -9.51
CA LYS A 113 11.65 -20.75 -10.34
C LYS A 113 11.99 -19.48 -9.58
N SER A 114 11.68 -19.42 -8.30
CA SER A 114 11.95 -18.27 -7.43
C SER A 114 13.20 -18.53 -6.59
N SER A 115 14.01 -17.49 -6.36
CA SER A 115 15.25 -17.60 -5.59
C SER A 115 15.56 -16.28 -4.89
N GLY A 116 15.88 -16.34 -3.61
CA GLY A 116 16.21 -15.14 -2.81
C GLY A 116 15.06 -14.15 -2.79
N ARG A 117 15.27 -12.97 -3.41
CA ARG A 117 14.30 -11.87 -3.52
C ARG A 117 13.66 -11.75 -4.91
N ASP A 118 14.02 -12.66 -5.82
CA ASP A 118 13.50 -12.74 -7.17
C ASP A 118 12.41 -13.81 -7.24
N TYR A 119 11.21 -13.38 -7.59
CA TYR A 119 10.01 -14.22 -7.61
C TYR A 119 9.48 -14.35 -9.03
N THR A 120 8.97 -15.55 -9.32
CA THR A 120 8.26 -15.85 -10.56
C THR A 120 6.84 -16.29 -10.19
N ALA A 121 5.83 -15.62 -10.73
CA ALA A 121 4.43 -16.04 -10.61
C ALA A 121 4.20 -17.37 -11.34
N THR A 122 3.17 -18.13 -10.97
CA THR A 122 2.82 -19.40 -11.65
C THR A 122 2.59 -19.19 -13.15
N GLY A 123 2.04 -18.03 -13.54
CA GLY A 123 1.87 -17.64 -14.94
C GLY A 123 3.15 -17.18 -15.68
N GLY A 124 4.30 -17.13 -15.00
CA GLY A 124 5.60 -16.76 -15.56
C GLY A 124 5.99 -15.28 -15.43
N GLY A 125 5.16 -14.43 -14.83
CA GLY A 125 5.52 -13.03 -14.55
C GLY A 125 6.63 -12.93 -13.50
N HIS A 126 7.59 -12.02 -13.70
CA HIS A 126 8.72 -11.83 -12.78
C HIS A 126 8.55 -10.55 -11.96
N TYR A 127 8.88 -10.62 -10.67
CA TYR A 127 8.87 -9.49 -9.76
C TYR A 127 9.85 -9.67 -8.60
N THR A 128 10.24 -8.57 -7.96
CA THR A 128 11.10 -8.59 -6.78
C THR A 128 10.34 -8.13 -5.54
N LEU A 129 10.73 -8.64 -4.36
CA LEU A 129 10.22 -8.18 -3.07
C LEU A 129 11.40 -7.93 -2.10
N PRO A 130 11.27 -6.98 -1.15
CA PRO A 130 12.33 -6.70 -0.18
C PRO A 130 12.48 -7.79 0.90
N VAL A 131 11.61 -8.79 0.91
CA VAL A 131 11.57 -9.91 1.86
C VAL A 131 11.99 -11.18 1.12
N GLU A 132 12.93 -11.94 1.69
CA GLU A 132 13.29 -13.28 1.21
C GLU A 132 12.29 -14.32 1.70
N ASN A 133 12.03 -15.34 0.88
CA ASN A 133 11.04 -16.39 1.16
C ASN A 133 9.63 -15.82 1.48
N ALA A 134 9.25 -14.73 0.82
CA ALA A 134 7.91 -14.15 0.92
C ALA A 134 6.84 -15.19 0.55
N GLU A 135 5.74 -15.21 1.28
CA GLU A 135 4.64 -16.16 1.11
C GLU A 135 3.28 -15.45 1.04
N LYS A 136 3.09 -14.39 1.83
CA LYS A 136 1.80 -13.72 1.96
C LYS A 136 1.95 -12.19 2.02
N LEU A 137 0.85 -11.51 1.70
CA LEU A 137 0.63 -10.11 2.04
C LEU A 137 -0.38 -10.04 3.18
N GLU A 138 -0.09 -9.23 4.18
CA GLU A 138 -1.08 -8.82 5.17
C GLU A 138 -1.74 -7.52 4.70
N ILE A 139 -3.06 -7.55 4.54
CA ILE A 139 -3.87 -6.46 4.02
C ILE A 139 -4.83 -6.01 5.11
N ARG A 140 -4.87 -4.71 5.36
CA ARG A 140 -5.86 -4.09 6.25
C ARG A 140 -6.92 -3.39 5.43
N ASN A 141 -8.14 -3.89 5.53
CA ASN A 141 -9.33 -3.34 4.91
C ASN A 141 -9.99 -2.36 5.89
N TYR A 142 -10.44 -1.22 5.37
CA TYR A 142 -11.18 -0.19 6.11
C TYR A 142 -12.64 -0.22 5.68
N CYS A 143 -13.50 -0.22 6.68
CA CYS A 143 -14.90 -0.52 6.50
C CYS A 143 -15.81 0.62 6.99
N ILE A 144 -16.96 0.76 6.32
CA ILE A 144 -18.07 1.61 6.76
C ILE A 144 -19.36 0.81 6.72
N TYR A 145 -20.30 1.14 7.60
CA TYR A 145 -21.67 0.69 7.46
C TYR A 145 -22.43 1.65 6.55
N ASP A 146 -23.24 1.12 5.65
CA ASP A 146 -24.20 1.94 4.91
C ASP A 146 -25.49 2.19 5.71
N ASP A 147 -26.40 2.97 5.14
CA ASP A 147 -27.68 3.33 5.78
C ASP A 147 -28.56 2.13 6.13
N ASN A 148 -28.30 0.95 5.55
CA ASN A 148 -29.01 -0.29 5.86
C ASN A 148 -28.28 -1.17 6.88
N GLY A 149 -27.16 -0.69 7.43
CA GLY A 149 -26.31 -1.45 8.35
C GLY A 149 -25.47 -2.53 7.66
N ILE A 150 -25.24 -2.44 6.35
CA ILE A 150 -24.37 -3.38 5.63
C ILE A 150 -22.94 -2.86 5.65
N LEU A 151 -22.03 -3.69 6.18
CA LEU A 151 -20.59 -3.40 6.18
C LEU A 151 -20.01 -3.47 4.76
N LYS A 152 -19.28 -2.44 4.37
CA LYS A 152 -18.61 -2.31 3.07
C LYS A 152 -17.15 -1.96 3.26
N ILE A 153 -16.27 -2.68 2.56
CA ILE A 153 -14.87 -2.28 2.41
C ILE A 153 -14.83 -1.10 1.44
N VAL A 154 -14.25 0.01 1.90
CA VAL A 154 -14.14 1.25 1.11
C VAL A 154 -12.71 1.61 0.75
N ASP A 155 -11.73 1.06 1.47
CA ASP A 155 -10.32 1.18 1.14
C ASP A 155 -9.53 0.04 1.76
N PHE A 156 -8.29 -0.14 1.31
CA PHE A 156 -7.33 -1.07 1.92
C PHE A 156 -5.90 -0.55 1.83
N ARG A 157 -5.07 -0.97 2.77
CA ARG A 157 -3.63 -0.77 2.72
C ARG A 157 -2.87 -2.07 2.88
N ILE A 158 -1.66 -2.11 2.33
CA ILE A 158 -0.71 -3.17 2.61
C ILE A 158 -0.09 -2.88 3.99
N VAL A 159 -0.05 -3.88 4.86
CA VAL A 159 0.53 -3.76 6.21
C VAL A 159 1.98 -4.20 6.18
N ARG A 160 2.21 -5.42 5.65
CA ARG A 160 3.54 -6.03 5.55
C ARG A 160 3.53 -7.20 4.57
N ILE A 161 4.74 -7.60 4.17
CA ILE A 161 4.99 -8.81 3.39
C ILE A 161 5.50 -9.85 4.38
N LEU A 162 4.84 -11.00 4.45
CA LEU A 162 5.17 -12.08 5.39
C LEU A 162 6.03 -13.14 4.69
N ALA A 163 7.14 -13.48 5.30
CA ALA A 163 7.94 -14.64 4.94
C ALA A 163 7.26 -15.94 5.35
N LYS A 164 7.70 -17.04 4.76
CA LYS A 164 7.22 -18.38 5.06
C LYS A 164 7.33 -18.68 6.56
N GLY A 165 6.19 -19.02 7.16
CA GLY A 165 6.09 -19.38 8.58
C GLY A 165 5.78 -18.21 9.52
N GLU A 166 5.73 -16.98 9.02
CA GLU A 166 5.27 -15.82 9.80
C GLU A 166 3.73 -15.77 9.88
N GLN A 167 3.23 -15.20 10.98
CA GLN A 167 1.81 -14.95 11.25
C GLN A 167 1.53 -13.48 11.53
#